data_AF-A0A061N9V3-F1
#
_entry.id   AF-A0A061N9V3-F1
#
_cell.length_a   1.000
_cell.length_b   1.000
_cell.length_c   1.000
_cell.angle_alpha   90.00
_cell.angle_beta   90.00
_cell.angle_gamma   90.00
#
_symmetry.space_group_name_H-M   'P 1'
#
loop_
_entity.id
_entity.type
_entity.pdbx_description
1 polymer ?
#
loop_
_entity_poly.entity_id
_entity_poly.type
_entity_poly.pdbx_seq_one_letter_code
_entity_poly.pdbx_strand_id
1 'polypeptide(L)'
;MNLKKSIEDKTQNIPEENLVEPKLHVVGPAIEASKYYIDSEELREMFSSLISASIDNRKSDLVHPSFVELIKQLSPLDAQNLKLFKGVYQFPICEYRGVTKKDKAYITRYTNVFLQNPKVSDHNLISSSMSNLDRLGLIYISYSNFISDETFYDKFKNTSIYKKLKHEIGRNGDESLEIRKGLTQPTPIGNDFIKICLS
;
A
#
# COMPACT_ATOMS: atom_id res chain seq x y z
N MET A 1 8.17 13.69 17.10
CA MET A 1 9.56 13.19 17.26
C MET A 1 10.42 13.81 16.16
N ASN A 2 11.62 14.32 16.46
CA ASN A 2 12.51 14.94 15.46
C ASN A 2 13.19 13.83 14.63
N LEU A 3 13.30 14.00 13.30
CA LEU A 3 13.95 13.05 12.39
C LEU A 3 15.33 12.61 12.88
N LYS A 4 16.16 13.54 13.36
CA LYS A 4 17.51 13.25 13.89
C LYS A 4 17.43 12.25 15.04
N LYS A 5 16.50 12.46 15.97
CA LYS A 5 16.29 11.55 17.10
C LYS A 5 15.80 10.17 16.64
N SER A 6 14.86 10.11 15.69
CA SER A 6 14.39 8.83 15.15
C SER A 6 15.52 8.05 14.47
N ILE A 7 16.45 8.73 13.79
CA ILE A 7 17.64 8.10 13.20
C ILE A 7 18.56 7.59 14.31
N GLU A 8 18.93 8.45 15.28
CA GLU A 8 19.80 8.09 16.40
C GLU A 8 19.30 6.85 17.15
N ASP A 9 18.01 6.83 17.51
CA ASP A 9 17.36 5.72 18.23
C ASP A 9 17.40 4.41 17.41
N LYS A 10 17.21 4.47 16.09
CA LYS A 10 17.29 3.31 15.19
C LYS A 10 18.72 2.81 15.00
N THR A 11 19.71 3.70 15.08
CA THR A 11 21.12 3.37 14.82
C THR A 11 21.87 2.90 16.06
N GLN A 12 21.44 3.27 17.26
CA GLN A 12 22.04 2.83 18.53
C GLN A 12 22.07 1.30 18.70
N ASN A 13 21.18 0.57 18.02
CA ASN A 13 21.09 -0.88 18.10
C ASN A 13 21.84 -1.62 16.97
N ILE A 14 22.61 -0.90 16.15
CA ILE A 14 23.43 -1.52 15.10
C ILE A 14 24.79 -1.90 15.72
N PRO A 15 25.16 -3.19 15.73
CA PRO A 15 26.48 -3.60 16.20
C PRO A 15 27.61 -2.97 15.37
N GLU A 16 28.77 -2.68 15.98
CA GLU A 16 29.88 -1.99 15.31
C GLU A 16 30.33 -2.71 14.03
N GLU A 17 30.34 -4.04 14.03
CA GLU A 17 30.72 -4.85 12.86
C GLU A 17 29.72 -4.76 11.69
N ASN A 18 28.52 -4.25 11.95
CA ASN A 18 27.48 -4.04 10.94
C ASN A 18 27.38 -2.58 10.47
N LEU A 19 28.13 -1.66 11.07
CA LEU A 19 28.16 -0.25 10.64
C LEU A 19 28.93 -0.10 9.34
N VAL A 20 28.32 0.62 8.39
CA VAL A 20 28.93 0.95 7.10
C VAL A 20 28.67 2.40 6.72
N GLU A 21 29.55 2.96 5.91
CA GLU A 21 29.35 4.28 5.32
C GLU A 21 28.10 4.29 4.41
N PRO A 22 27.16 5.23 4.62
CA PRO A 22 25.95 5.27 3.82
C PRO A 22 26.23 5.67 2.37
N LYS A 23 25.41 5.11 1.47
CA LYS A 23 25.37 5.54 0.06
C LYS A 23 24.85 6.99 -0.02
N LEU A 24 25.74 7.95 -0.28
CA LEU A 24 25.41 9.39 -0.31
C LEU A 24 24.27 9.74 -1.29
N HIS A 25 24.19 9.06 -2.42
CA HIS A 25 23.12 9.25 -3.41
C HIS A 25 21.72 8.80 -2.93
N VAL A 26 21.63 8.15 -1.76
CA VAL A 26 20.38 7.84 -1.07
C VAL A 26 20.18 8.79 0.11
N VAL A 27 21.19 8.92 0.98
CA VAL A 27 21.06 9.68 2.23
C VAL A 27 20.93 11.18 1.99
N GLY A 28 21.69 11.76 1.06
CA GLY A 28 21.59 13.17 0.73
C GLY A 28 20.16 13.56 0.31
N PRO A 29 19.60 12.91 -0.73
CA PRO A 29 18.23 13.15 -1.14
C PRO A 29 17.18 12.84 -0.05
N ALA A 30 17.38 11.79 0.75
CA ALA A 30 16.46 11.45 1.84
C ALA A 30 16.42 12.55 2.91
N ILE A 31 17.57 13.06 3.34
CA ILE A 31 17.65 14.17 4.31
C ILE A 31 17.00 15.41 3.72
N GLU A 32 17.30 15.76 2.47
CA GLU A 32 16.71 16.95 1.85
C GLU A 32 15.20 16.85 1.73
N ALA A 33 14.69 15.73 1.22
CA ALA A 33 13.25 15.50 1.07
C ALA A 33 12.53 15.51 2.43
N SER A 34 13.11 14.89 3.46
CA SER A 34 12.48 14.76 4.78
C SER A 34 12.12 16.10 5.44
N LYS A 35 12.81 17.19 5.09
CA LYS A 35 12.53 18.55 5.58
C LYS A 35 11.12 19.03 5.25
N TYR A 36 10.52 18.50 4.18
CA TYR A 36 9.18 18.87 3.74
C TYR A 36 8.06 18.02 4.34
N TYR A 37 8.39 16.94 5.07
CA TYR A 37 7.41 15.98 5.61
C TYR A 37 7.40 15.97 7.15
N ILE A 38 7.76 17.09 7.77
CA ILE A 38 7.87 17.21 9.23
C ILE A 38 6.53 16.91 9.92
N ASP A 39 5.41 17.28 9.32
CA ASP A 39 4.07 17.11 9.91
C ASP A 39 3.45 15.72 9.67
N SER A 40 4.06 14.88 8.82
CA SER A 40 3.61 13.49 8.63
C SER A 40 4.49 12.54 9.42
N GLU A 41 3.95 11.98 10.50
CA GLU A 41 4.66 10.98 11.29
C GLU A 41 4.98 9.73 10.48
N GLU A 42 4.04 9.23 9.69
CA GLU A 42 4.24 8.05 8.85
C GLU A 42 5.41 8.23 7.88
N LEU A 43 5.41 9.31 7.10
CA LEU A 43 6.43 9.53 6.07
C LEU A 43 7.79 9.91 6.68
N ARG A 44 7.78 10.66 7.78
CA ARG A 44 9.02 10.99 8.52
C ARG A 44 9.68 9.73 9.07
N GLU A 45 8.92 8.78 9.60
CA GLU A 45 9.47 7.49 10.04
C GLU A 45 9.95 6.60 8.88
N MET A 46 9.43 6.80 7.67
CA MET A 46 9.95 6.12 6.49
C MET A 46 11.31 6.66 6.05
N PHE A 47 11.49 7.98 6.10
CA PHE A 47 12.79 8.60 5.86
C PHE A 47 13.82 8.20 6.92
N SER A 48 13.44 8.20 8.21
CA SER A 48 14.34 7.75 9.29
C SER A 48 14.79 6.31 9.07
N SER A 49 13.85 5.41 8.74
CA SER A 49 14.13 3.99 8.50
C SER A 49 15.02 3.77 7.27
N LEU A 50 14.78 4.52 6.19
CA LEU A 50 15.62 4.48 4.98
C LEU A 50 17.06 4.89 5.27
N ILE A 51 17.25 6.00 6.01
CA ILE A 51 18.57 6.51 6.36
C ILE A 51 19.29 5.53 7.30
N SER A 52 18.62 5.06 8.36
CA SER A 52 19.21 4.10 9.30
C SER A 52 19.55 2.76 8.62
N ALA A 53 18.75 2.29 7.66
CA ALA A 53 19.05 1.09 6.91
C ALA A 53 20.26 1.23 5.98
N SER A 54 20.56 2.44 5.52
CA SER A 54 21.71 2.68 4.64
C SER A 54 23.06 2.57 5.34
N ILE A 55 23.09 2.62 6.67
CA ILE A 55 24.30 2.49 7.50
C ILE A 55 24.46 1.13 8.16
N ASP A 56 23.56 0.17 7.89
CA ASP A 56 23.56 -1.18 8.45
C ASP A 56 23.77 -2.20 7.33
N ASN A 57 24.91 -2.90 7.30
CA ASN A 57 25.24 -3.86 6.23
C ASN A 57 24.27 -5.05 6.12
N ARG A 58 23.46 -5.32 7.15
CA ARG A 58 22.40 -6.35 7.12
C ARG A 58 21.20 -5.91 6.28
N LYS A 59 21.13 -4.63 5.92
CA LYS A 59 20.02 -3.98 5.21
C LYS A 59 20.44 -3.17 3.98
N SER A 60 21.66 -2.63 3.96
CA SER A 60 22.13 -1.64 2.98
C SER A 60 22.14 -2.12 1.53
N ASP A 61 22.13 -3.44 1.31
CA ASP A 61 21.98 -4.08 -0.01
C ASP A 61 20.55 -4.01 -0.56
N LEU A 62 19.54 -3.96 0.32
CA LEU A 62 18.13 -3.81 -0.07
C LEU A 62 17.69 -2.34 -0.18
N VAL A 63 18.56 -1.41 0.21
CA VAL A 63 18.32 0.01 0.04
C VAL A 63 18.44 0.36 -1.45
N HIS A 64 17.35 0.86 -2.03
CA HIS A 64 17.30 1.25 -3.43
C HIS A 64 17.20 2.78 -3.59
N PRO A 65 17.92 3.40 -4.56
CA PRO A 65 17.89 4.85 -4.78
C PRO A 65 16.49 5.42 -5.03
N SER A 66 15.59 4.64 -5.65
CA SER A 66 14.21 5.09 -5.91
C SER A 66 13.37 5.26 -4.64
N PHE A 67 13.78 4.69 -3.50
CA PHE A 67 12.95 4.71 -2.29
C PHE A 67 12.66 6.12 -1.79
N VAL A 68 13.58 7.07 -1.99
CA VAL A 68 13.35 8.49 -1.69
C VAL A 68 12.17 9.03 -2.51
N GLU A 69 12.16 8.78 -3.82
CA GLU A 69 11.10 9.23 -4.72
C GLU A 69 9.78 8.49 -4.52
N LEU A 70 9.83 7.23 -4.11
CA LEU A 70 8.64 6.47 -3.72
C LEU A 70 8.01 7.06 -2.46
N ILE A 71 8.79 7.32 -1.39
CA ILE A 71 8.28 7.96 -0.16
C ILE A 71 7.62 9.30 -0.47
N LYS A 72 8.24 10.13 -1.32
CA LYS A 72 7.70 11.45 -1.71
C LYS A 72 6.33 11.39 -2.40
N GLN A 73 6.02 10.27 -3.04
CA GLN A 73 4.76 10.03 -3.77
C GLN A 73 3.70 9.30 -2.95
N LEU A 74 3.97 9.01 -1.67
CA LEU A 74 3.01 8.40 -0.76
C LEU A 74 2.27 9.47 0.05
N SER A 75 0.99 9.23 0.27
CA SER A 75 0.23 9.84 1.36
C SER A 75 0.41 9.05 2.66
N PRO A 76 0.05 9.62 3.83
CA PRO A 76 0.00 8.87 5.08
C PRO A 76 -0.90 7.62 4.98
N LEU A 77 -2.01 7.71 4.25
CA LEU A 77 -2.90 6.57 4.02
C LEU A 77 -2.23 5.46 3.20
N ASP A 78 -1.44 5.81 2.19
CA ASP A 78 -0.67 4.82 1.41
C ASP A 78 0.32 4.07 2.30
N ALA A 79 1.05 4.79 3.15
CA ALA A 79 1.98 4.19 4.11
C ALA A 79 1.24 3.26 5.10
N GLN A 80 0.07 3.68 5.59
CA GLN A 80 -0.76 2.85 6.48
C GLN A 80 -1.25 1.58 5.79
N ASN A 81 -1.77 1.68 4.56
CA ASN A 81 -2.24 0.53 3.79
C ASN A 81 -1.10 -0.43 3.44
N LEU A 82 0.06 0.10 3.01
CA LEU A 82 1.22 -0.71 2.68
C LEU A 82 1.78 -1.44 3.91
N LYS A 83 1.73 -0.82 5.09
CA LYS A 83 2.17 -1.45 6.35
C LYS A 83 1.37 -2.71 6.71
N LEU A 84 0.12 -2.84 6.24
CA LEU A 84 -0.68 -4.05 6.45
C LEU A 84 -0.08 -5.30 5.79
N PHE A 85 0.75 -5.13 4.76
CA PHE A 85 1.42 -6.24 4.09
C PHE A 85 2.67 -6.75 4.83
N LYS A 86 3.05 -6.15 5.97
CA LYS A 86 4.15 -6.67 6.81
C LYS A 86 3.86 -8.11 7.26
N GLY A 87 4.63 -9.05 6.74
CA GLY A 87 4.49 -10.48 7.07
C GLY A 87 3.26 -11.15 6.48
N VAL A 88 2.54 -10.49 5.55
CA VAL A 88 1.37 -11.05 4.88
C VAL A 88 1.63 -11.12 3.38
N TYR A 89 1.46 -12.33 2.83
CA TYR A 89 1.76 -12.58 1.42
C TYR A 89 0.76 -11.91 0.47
N GLN A 90 -0.53 -12.00 0.77
CA GLN A 90 -1.58 -11.48 -0.10
C GLN A 90 -2.87 -11.15 0.68
N PHE A 91 -3.70 -10.30 0.11
CA PHE A 91 -5.02 -9.97 0.61
C PHE A 91 -6.10 -10.08 -0.48
N PRO A 92 -7.36 -10.37 -0.09
CA PRO A 92 -8.48 -10.26 -1.00
C PRO A 92 -8.75 -8.79 -1.34
N ILE A 93 -9.01 -8.52 -2.61
CA ILE A 93 -9.48 -7.24 -3.16
C ILE A 93 -10.58 -7.55 -4.19
N CYS A 94 -11.52 -6.66 -4.44
CA CYS A 94 -12.56 -6.94 -5.45
C CYS A 94 -13.01 -5.71 -6.22
N GLU A 95 -13.71 -5.98 -7.33
CA GLU A 95 -14.53 -5.00 -8.03
C GLU A 95 -16.02 -5.31 -7.85
N TYR A 96 -16.83 -4.26 -7.85
CA TYR A 96 -18.27 -4.36 -8.00
C TYR A 96 -18.64 -4.06 -9.45
N ARG A 97 -19.26 -5.04 -10.11
CA ARG A 97 -19.57 -5.00 -11.54
C ARG A 97 -21.07 -5.08 -11.76
N GLY A 98 -21.62 -4.08 -12.42
CA GLY A 98 -22.98 -4.13 -12.92
C GLY A 98 -23.04 -4.97 -14.19
N VAL A 99 -23.92 -5.96 -14.24
CA VAL A 99 -24.15 -6.77 -15.45
C VAL A 99 -25.30 -6.16 -16.22
N THR A 100 -25.10 -5.85 -17.49
CA THR A 100 -26.10 -5.18 -18.34
C THR A 100 -26.93 -6.20 -19.12
N LYS A 101 -28.17 -5.80 -19.51
CA LYS A 101 -29.09 -6.64 -20.28
C LYS A 101 -28.54 -7.09 -21.63
N LYS A 102 -27.72 -6.24 -22.24
CA LYS A 102 -27.25 -6.40 -23.62
C LYS A 102 -25.93 -7.18 -23.58
N ASP A 103 -25.96 -8.40 -24.11
CA ASP A 103 -24.81 -9.28 -24.31
C ASP A 103 -24.09 -9.76 -23.02
N LYS A 104 -24.74 -9.68 -21.85
CA LYS A 104 -24.12 -9.98 -20.53
C LYS A 104 -22.81 -9.22 -20.31
N ALA A 105 -22.65 -8.06 -20.95
CA ALA A 105 -21.50 -7.21 -20.72
C ALA A 105 -21.51 -6.66 -19.29
N TYR A 106 -20.33 -6.50 -18.70
CA TYR A 106 -20.19 -5.90 -17.38
C TYR A 106 -19.63 -4.48 -17.46
N ILE A 107 -20.02 -3.64 -16.52
CA ILE A 107 -19.41 -2.34 -16.26
C ILE A 107 -18.88 -2.34 -14.83
N THR A 108 -17.60 -2.05 -14.64
CA THR A 108 -17.03 -1.85 -13.31
C THR A 108 -17.62 -0.57 -12.70
N ARG A 109 -18.47 -0.73 -11.69
CA ARG A 109 -19.08 0.36 -10.92
C ARG A 109 -18.18 0.85 -9.80
N TYR A 110 -17.35 -0.05 -9.28
CA TYR A 110 -16.39 0.24 -8.23
C TYR A 110 -15.22 -0.71 -8.30
N THR A 111 -14.00 -0.21 -8.10
CA THR A 111 -12.77 -1.01 -8.18
C THR A 111 -11.90 -0.81 -6.94
N ASN A 112 -10.93 -1.70 -6.76
CA ASN A 112 -9.98 -1.71 -5.66
C ASN A 112 -10.66 -1.66 -4.29
N VAL A 113 -11.77 -2.40 -4.11
CA VAL A 113 -12.39 -2.52 -2.80
C VAL A 113 -11.44 -3.33 -1.93
N PHE A 114 -10.88 -2.70 -0.91
CA PHE A 114 -9.94 -3.28 0.02
C PHE A 114 -10.41 -3.00 1.45
N LEU A 115 -10.48 -4.06 2.28
CA LEU A 115 -11.16 -4.03 3.58
C LEU A 115 -10.25 -4.39 4.75
N GLN A 116 -8.93 -4.22 4.60
CA GLN A 116 -7.97 -4.62 5.64
C GLN A 116 -7.51 -3.44 6.51
N ASN A 117 -7.76 -2.19 6.10
CA ASN A 117 -7.45 -1.03 6.92
C ASN A 117 -8.60 -0.71 7.87
N PRO A 118 -8.47 -0.94 9.19
CA PRO A 118 -9.55 -0.70 10.14
C PRO A 118 -9.71 0.78 10.51
N LYS A 119 -8.72 1.64 10.18
CA LYS A 119 -8.68 3.05 10.60
C LYS A 119 -9.48 3.96 9.68
N VAL A 120 -9.72 3.53 8.45
CA VAL A 120 -10.41 4.33 7.42
C VAL A 120 -11.61 3.56 6.91
N SER A 121 -12.80 4.14 7.05
CA SER A 121 -14.05 3.56 6.56
C SER A 121 -14.44 4.09 5.17
N ASP A 122 -13.82 5.18 4.70
CA ASP A 122 -14.06 5.72 3.37
C ASP A 122 -13.35 4.87 2.31
N HIS A 123 -14.14 4.07 1.62
CA HIS A 123 -13.66 3.19 0.57
C HIS A 123 -13.10 3.93 -0.65
N ASN A 124 -13.48 5.18 -0.93
CA ASN A 124 -12.94 5.94 -2.08
C ASN A 124 -11.49 6.35 -1.81
N LEU A 125 -11.20 6.75 -0.57
CA LEU A 125 -9.84 7.05 -0.13
C LEU A 125 -8.97 5.79 -0.18
N ILE A 126 -9.50 4.65 0.29
CA ILE A 126 -8.79 3.37 0.20
C ILE A 126 -8.57 2.97 -1.27
N SER A 127 -9.58 3.05 -2.12
CA SER A 127 -9.49 2.67 -3.54
C SER A 127 -8.43 3.49 -4.28
N SER A 128 -8.40 4.81 -4.04
CA SER A 128 -7.35 5.71 -4.55
C SER A 128 -5.96 5.32 -4.04
N SER A 129 -5.85 5.00 -2.75
CA SER A 129 -4.59 4.59 -2.13
C SER A 129 -4.05 3.29 -2.71
N MET A 130 -4.90 2.27 -2.84
CA MET A 130 -4.53 0.99 -3.46
C MET A 130 -4.11 1.18 -4.92
N SER A 131 -4.80 2.06 -5.67
CA SER A 131 -4.42 2.41 -7.03
C SER A 131 -3.05 3.10 -7.10
N ASN A 132 -2.73 3.97 -6.13
CA ASN A 132 -1.43 4.64 -6.08
C ASN A 132 -0.30 3.66 -5.75
N LEU A 133 -0.52 2.77 -4.79
CA LEU A 133 0.45 1.73 -4.42
C LEU A 133 0.76 0.79 -5.59
N ASP A 134 -0.25 0.42 -6.39
CA ASP A 134 -0.09 -0.39 -7.60
C ASP A 134 0.65 0.38 -8.71
N ARG A 135 0.27 1.65 -8.94
CA ARG A 135 0.97 2.56 -9.88
C ARG A 135 2.45 2.74 -9.54
N LEU A 136 2.78 2.81 -8.25
CA LEU A 136 4.16 2.90 -7.74
C LEU A 136 4.91 1.58 -7.84
N GLY A 137 4.23 0.49 -8.20
CA GLY A 137 4.80 -0.85 -8.27
C GLY A 137 5.16 -1.42 -6.90
N LEU A 138 4.61 -0.89 -5.81
CA LEU A 138 4.84 -1.40 -4.45
C LEU A 138 3.94 -2.61 -4.14
N ILE A 139 2.77 -2.64 -4.75
CA ILE A 139 1.89 -3.81 -4.76
C ILE A 139 1.53 -4.16 -6.20
N TYR A 140 0.98 -5.35 -6.38
CA TYR A 140 0.36 -5.82 -7.60
C TYR A 140 -1.10 -6.14 -7.29
N ILE A 141 -2.03 -5.58 -8.07
CA ILE A 141 -3.46 -5.88 -8.02
C ILE A 141 -3.84 -6.73 -9.24
N SER A 142 -4.48 -7.88 -8.99
CA SER A 142 -4.97 -8.77 -10.05
C SER A 142 -6.43 -9.10 -9.85
N TYR A 143 -7.18 -9.04 -10.96
CA TYR A 143 -8.54 -9.55 -11.07
C TYR A 143 -8.64 -10.77 -12.01
N SER A 144 -7.50 -11.27 -12.50
CA SER A 144 -7.42 -12.56 -13.20
C SER A 144 -7.09 -13.70 -12.22
N ASN A 145 -6.39 -13.39 -11.13
CA ASN A 145 -6.10 -14.29 -10.03
C ASN A 145 -6.91 -13.89 -8.79
N PHE A 146 -7.25 -14.86 -7.94
CA PHE A 146 -7.99 -14.64 -6.71
C PHE A 146 -7.65 -15.72 -5.67
N ILE A 147 -7.98 -15.47 -4.41
CA ILE A 147 -7.81 -16.45 -3.33
C ILE A 147 -8.94 -17.49 -3.45
N SER A 148 -8.61 -18.78 -3.49
CA SER A 148 -9.60 -19.84 -3.73
C SER A 148 -10.65 -19.98 -2.62
N ASP A 149 -10.31 -19.58 -1.38
CA ASP A 149 -11.24 -19.60 -0.26
C ASP A 149 -12.25 -18.44 -0.37
N GLU A 150 -13.49 -18.82 -0.67
CA GLU A 150 -14.64 -17.93 -0.86
C GLU A 150 -14.96 -17.06 0.36
N THR A 151 -14.65 -17.54 1.57
CA THR A 151 -15.00 -16.86 2.81
C THR A 151 -14.32 -15.49 2.94
N PHE A 152 -13.16 -15.31 2.28
CA PHE A 152 -12.48 -14.02 2.22
C PHE A 152 -13.28 -12.94 1.50
N TYR A 153 -14.21 -13.31 0.61
CA TYR A 153 -14.96 -12.39 -0.24
C TYR A 153 -16.38 -12.10 0.28
N ASP A 154 -16.91 -12.88 1.22
CA ASP A 154 -18.28 -12.68 1.71
C ASP A 154 -18.48 -11.33 2.40
N LYS A 155 -17.46 -10.85 3.12
CA LYS A 155 -17.49 -9.55 3.80
C LYS A 155 -17.73 -8.37 2.86
N PHE A 156 -17.38 -8.48 1.57
CA PHE A 156 -17.54 -7.40 0.61
C PHE A 156 -19.02 -7.09 0.31
N LYS A 157 -19.90 -8.10 0.40
CA LYS A 157 -21.36 -7.92 0.27
C LYS A 157 -21.96 -7.04 1.38
N ASN A 158 -21.25 -6.88 2.49
CA ASN A 158 -21.73 -6.13 3.65
C ASN A 158 -21.35 -4.64 3.64
N THR A 159 -20.49 -4.22 2.71
CA THR A 159 -20.04 -2.82 2.60
C THR A 159 -21.20 -1.88 2.24
N SER A 160 -21.11 -0.63 2.69
CA SER A 160 -22.10 0.41 2.37
C SER A 160 -22.22 0.65 0.87
N ILE A 161 -21.10 0.61 0.15
CA ILE A 161 -21.05 0.79 -1.31
C ILE A 161 -21.72 -0.36 -2.04
N TYR A 162 -21.46 -1.61 -1.64
CA TYR A 162 -22.14 -2.75 -2.27
C TYR A 162 -23.65 -2.65 -2.10
N LYS A 163 -24.11 -2.35 -0.88
CA LYS A 163 -25.55 -2.18 -0.59
C LYS A 163 -26.15 -1.05 -1.42
N LYS A 164 -25.47 0.10 -1.51
CA LYS A 164 -25.90 1.24 -2.34
C LYS A 164 -26.04 0.84 -3.81
N LEU A 165 -25.00 0.26 -4.41
CA LEU A 165 -25.03 -0.19 -5.81
C LEU A 165 -26.14 -1.22 -6.06
N LYS A 166 -26.36 -2.13 -5.11
CA LYS A 166 -27.44 -3.12 -5.19
C LYS A 166 -28.84 -2.47 -5.21
N HIS A 167 -29.05 -1.39 -4.47
CA HIS A 167 -30.30 -0.61 -4.51
C HIS A 167 -30.49 0.20 -5.80
N GLU A 168 -29.41 0.46 -6.54
CA GLU A 168 -29.44 1.22 -7.80
C GLU A 168 -29.56 0.32 -9.05
N ILE A 169 -29.59 -1.01 -8.88
CA ILE A 169 -29.89 -1.98 -9.94
C ILE A 169 -31.20 -1.57 -10.64
N GLY A 170 -31.24 -1.70 -11.96
CA GLY A 170 -32.35 -1.26 -12.81
C GLY A 170 -32.34 0.23 -13.14
N ARG A 171 -31.98 1.12 -12.19
CA ARG A 171 -31.85 2.57 -12.46
C ARG A 171 -30.64 2.87 -13.33
N ASN A 172 -29.54 2.15 -13.09
CA ASN A 172 -28.29 2.30 -13.82
C ASN A 172 -28.20 1.42 -15.08
N GLY A 173 -29.30 0.76 -15.47
CA GLY A 173 -29.33 -0.18 -16.60
C GLY A 173 -28.75 -1.57 -16.31
N ASP A 174 -28.30 -1.81 -15.08
CA ASP A 174 -27.78 -3.10 -14.61
C ASP A 174 -28.94 -4.05 -14.23
N GLU A 175 -28.83 -5.34 -14.58
CA GLU A 175 -29.75 -6.41 -14.16
C GLU A 175 -29.34 -7.03 -12.83
N SER A 176 -28.05 -7.15 -12.61
CA SER A 176 -27.46 -7.72 -11.41
C SER A 176 -26.15 -7.02 -11.06
N LEU A 177 -25.71 -7.25 -9.82
CA LEU A 177 -24.42 -6.81 -9.33
C LEU A 177 -23.59 -8.03 -8.98
N GLU A 178 -22.39 -8.11 -9.54
CA GLU A 178 -21.43 -9.18 -9.31
C GLU A 178 -20.19 -8.65 -8.58
N ILE A 179 -19.60 -9.52 -7.74
CA ILE A 179 -18.29 -9.26 -7.14
C ILE A 179 -17.25 -9.97 -7.99
N ARG A 180 -16.42 -9.20 -8.71
CA ARG A 180 -15.22 -9.78 -9.32
C ARG A 180 -14.13 -9.88 -8.27
N LYS A 181 -13.82 -11.11 -7.90
CA LYS A 181 -12.74 -11.44 -6.98
C LYS A 181 -11.39 -11.10 -7.60
N GLY A 182 -10.49 -10.64 -6.74
CA GLY A 182 -9.11 -10.38 -7.05
C GLY A 182 -8.23 -10.62 -5.84
N LEU A 183 -6.92 -10.56 -6.05
CA LEU A 183 -5.94 -10.52 -4.97
C LEU A 183 -5.01 -9.33 -5.14
N THR A 184 -4.42 -8.91 -4.04
CA THR A 184 -3.33 -7.95 -4.03
C THR A 184 -2.19 -8.45 -3.14
N GLN A 185 -0.95 -8.21 -3.57
CA GLN A 185 0.25 -8.67 -2.88
C GLN A 185 1.42 -7.70 -3.14
N PRO A 186 2.45 -7.66 -2.28
CA PRO A 186 3.64 -6.86 -2.54
C PRO A 186 4.38 -7.38 -3.76
N THR A 187 4.97 -6.47 -4.54
CA THR A 187 5.95 -6.84 -5.58
C THR A 187 7.31 -7.14 -4.93
N PRO A 188 8.32 -7.64 -5.66
CA PRO A 188 9.68 -7.79 -5.11
C PRO A 188 10.24 -6.48 -4.54
N ILE A 189 10.17 -5.38 -5.31
CA ILE A 189 10.62 -4.06 -4.84
C ILE A 189 9.74 -3.53 -3.70
N GLY A 190 8.45 -3.88 -3.69
CA GLY A 190 7.52 -3.59 -2.60
C GLY A 190 7.90 -4.28 -1.30
N ASN A 191 8.34 -5.54 -1.34
CA ASN A 191 8.84 -6.27 -0.18
C ASN A 191 10.10 -5.63 0.39
N ASP A 192 11.06 -5.26 -0.47
CA ASP A 192 12.27 -4.55 -0.04
C ASP A 192 11.91 -3.20 0.58
N PHE A 193 11.01 -2.45 -0.05
CA PHE A 193 10.52 -1.18 0.46
C PHE A 193 9.83 -1.32 1.83
N ILE A 194 8.96 -2.33 2.02
CA ILE A 194 8.33 -2.61 3.32
C ILE A 194 9.39 -2.96 4.37
N LYS A 195 10.38 -3.78 4.01
CA LYS A 195 11.44 -4.22 4.92
C LYS A 195 12.36 -3.08 5.35
N ILE A 196 12.60 -2.12 4.46
CA ILE A 196 13.52 -1.00 4.69
C ILE A 196 12.79 0.22 5.25
N CYS A 197 11.79 0.73 4.54
CA CYS A 197 11.15 2.00 4.85
C CYS A 197 10.08 1.89 5.93
N LEU A 198 9.50 0.71 6.17
CA LEU A 198 8.48 0.55 7.20
C LEU A 198 9.00 -0.15 8.44
N SER A 199 10.31 -0.46 8.54
CA SER A 199 10.93 -1.31 9.57
C SER A 199 10.63 -0.86 10.99
#